data_AF-F8AFU0-F1
#
_entry.id   AF-F8AFU0-F1
#
_cell.length_a   1.000
_cell.length_b   1.000
_cell.length_c   1.000
_cell.angle_alpha   90.00
_cell.angle_beta   90.00
_cell.angle_gamma   90.00
#
_symmetry.space_group_name_H-M   'P 1'
#
loop_
_entity.id
_entity.type
_entity.pdbx_description
1 polymer ?
#
loop_
_entity_poly.entity_id
_entity_poly.type
_entity_poly.pdbx_seq_one_letter_code
_entity_poly.pdbx_strand_id
1 'polypeptide(L)'
;MLRDILRMERGVIMITGDAKRITKILVDNWTGRGIVFLAEELPFTPEIPEMVYIGRPSEGFGGYLLVDVLKKGKMERKGIYEWINAVRDMAIVVLYERAYYLDSVLRHGISKFLDYLLAYKRETVGFELLTVYKFENGKIVDRKRYVRKR
;
A
#
# COMPACT_ATOMS: atom_id res chain seq x y z
N MET A 1 15.06 -1.84 -2.88
CA MET A 1 13.61 -1.63 -3.08
C MET A 1 12.73 -2.32 -2.03
N LEU A 2 12.53 -3.65 -2.02
CA LEU A 2 11.69 -4.28 -0.97
C LEU A 2 12.24 -4.08 0.45
N ARG A 3 13.56 -4.14 0.62
CA ARG A 3 14.23 -3.81 1.89
C ARG A 3 14.03 -2.35 2.30
N ASP A 4 13.91 -1.45 1.34
CA ASP A 4 13.72 -0.02 1.60
C ASP A 4 12.30 0.19 2.12
N ILE A 5 11.32 -0.48 1.50
CA ILE A 5 9.91 -0.48 1.91
C ILE A 5 9.73 -1.01 3.34
N LEU A 6 10.38 -2.13 3.69
CA LEU A 6 10.36 -2.67 5.07
C LEU A 6 10.95 -1.68 6.09
N ARG A 7 11.90 -0.84 5.68
CA ARG A 7 12.53 0.14 6.56
C ARG A 7 11.79 1.46 6.62
N MET A 8 10.78 1.68 5.77
CA MET A 8 9.99 2.91 5.79
C MET A 8 9.37 3.14 7.17
N GLU A 9 9.32 4.40 7.57
CA GLU A 9 8.64 4.89 8.78
C GLU A 9 7.49 5.84 8.42
N ARG A 10 7.46 6.31 7.18
CA ARG A 10 6.46 7.20 6.61
C ARG A 10 6.44 7.07 5.09
N GLY A 11 5.39 7.57 4.45
CA GLY A 11 5.21 7.58 3.01
C GLY A 11 4.04 6.71 2.55
N VAL A 12 3.78 6.70 1.25
CA VAL A 12 2.61 6.09 0.64
C VAL A 12 3.02 4.95 -0.27
N ILE A 13 2.43 3.79 0.00
CA ILE A 13 2.64 2.58 -0.79
C ILE A 13 1.30 2.12 -1.32
N MET A 14 1.22 1.89 -2.62
CA MET A 14 0.08 1.18 -3.20
C MET A 14 0.44 -0.27 -3.46
N ILE A 15 -0.48 -1.17 -3.16
CA ILE A 15 -0.38 -2.61 -3.41
C ILE A 15 -1.60 -3.01 -4.21
N THR A 16 -1.41 -3.62 -5.38
CA THR A 16 -2.49 -3.93 -6.31
C THR A 16 -2.43 -5.38 -6.79
N GLY A 17 -3.61 -5.97 -7.02
CA GLY A 17 -3.76 -7.37 -7.45
C GLY A 17 -4.04 -8.37 -6.33
N ASP A 18 -4.65 -7.94 -5.23
CA ASP A 18 -5.01 -8.79 -4.07
C ASP A 18 -3.79 -9.46 -3.42
N ALA A 19 -2.71 -8.71 -3.24
CA ALA A 19 -1.43 -9.20 -2.73
C ALA A 19 -1.43 -9.43 -1.19
N LYS A 20 -2.48 -10.03 -0.63
CA LYS A 20 -2.73 -10.20 0.82
C LYS A 20 -1.49 -10.60 1.62
N ARG A 21 -0.75 -11.59 1.11
CA ARG A 21 0.46 -12.10 1.76
C ARG A 21 1.56 -11.03 1.89
N ILE A 22 1.79 -10.27 0.83
CA ILE A 22 2.82 -9.23 0.83
C ILE A 22 2.37 -8.09 1.76
N THR A 23 1.10 -7.69 1.68
CA THR A 23 0.54 -6.68 2.59
C THR A 23 0.67 -7.10 4.04
N LYS A 24 0.33 -8.36 4.38
CA LYS A 24 0.52 -8.93 5.72
C LYS A 24 1.97 -8.79 6.18
N ILE A 25 2.94 -9.26 5.39
CA ILE A 25 4.37 -9.20 5.73
C ILE A 25 4.82 -7.77 6.03
N LEU A 26 4.35 -6.79 5.25
CA LEU A 26 4.70 -5.39 5.47
C LEU A 26 4.08 -4.84 6.75
N VAL A 27 2.77 -5.06 6.94
CA VAL A 27 2.05 -4.60 8.14
C VAL A 27 2.63 -5.21 9.40
N ASP A 28 2.87 -6.53 9.41
CA ASP A 28 3.47 -7.21 10.57
C ASP A 28 4.90 -6.72 10.86
N ASN A 29 5.66 -6.39 9.81
CA ASN A 29 7.00 -5.83 10.00
C ASN A 29 6.96 -4.45 10.68
N TRP A 30 6.01 -3.60 10.28
CA TRP A 30 5.86 -2.27 10.87
C TRP A 30 5.26 -2.33 12.28
N THR A 31 4.26 -3.17 12.53
CA THR A 31 3.70 -3.36 13.88
C THR A 31 4.72 -3.98 14.83
N GLY A 32 5.55 -4.92 14.35
CA GLY A 32 6.69 -5.46 15.11
C GLY A 32 7.75 -4.43 15.47
N ARG A 33 7.75 -3.26 14.80
CA ARG A 33 8.58 -2.09 15.14
C ARG A 33 7.85 -1.06 16.01
N GLY A 34 6.64 -1.35 16.47
CA GLY A 34 5.83 -0.48 17.32
C GLY A 34 4.92 0.51 16.58
N ILE A 35 4.77 0.39 15.26
CA ILE A 35 3.84 1.24 14.50
C ILE A 35 2.42 0.72 14.67
N VAL A 36 1.56 1.54 15.26
CA VAL A 36 0.13 1.23 15.41
C VAL A 36 -0.62 1.58 14.13
N PHE A 37 -1.42 0.63 13.62
CA PHE A 37 -2.18 0.76 12.38
C PHE A 37 -3.68 1.00 12.62
N LEU A 38 -4.28 1.85 11.79
CA LEU A 38 -5.72 1.95 11.59
C LEU A 38 -6.08 1.45 10.18
N ALA A 39 -6.96 0.46 10.10
CA ALA A 39 -7.41 -0.14 8.86
C ALA A 39 -8.91 0.07 8.62
N GLU A 40 -9.30 0.37 7.38
CA GLU A 40 -10.72 0.32 6.97
C GLU A 40 -11.25 -1.12 7.05
N GLU A 41 -10.43 -2.08 6.62
CA GLU A 41 -10.70 -3.51 6.63
C GLU A 41 -9.38 -4.28 6.68
N LEU A 42 -9.37 -5.46 7.30
CA LEU A 42 -8.22 -6.35 7.31
C LEU A 42 -8.42 -7.53 6.36
N PRO A 43 -7.74 -7.55 5.20
CA PRO A 43 -7.86 -8.66 4.25
C PRO A 43 -7.07 -9.91 4.69
N PHE A 44 -6.44 -9.88 5.86
CA PHE A 44 -5.62 -10.91 6.49
C PHE A 44 -5.64 -10.76 8.02
N THR A 45 -5.21 -11.79 8.75
CA THR A 45 -5.05 -11.73 10.21
C THR A 45 -3.65 -11.20 10.55
N PRO A 46 -3.50 -10.07 11.27
CA PRO A 46 -2.20 -9.57 11.72
C PRO A 46 -1.52 -10.51 12.70
N GLU A 47 -0.18 -10.48 12.75
CA GLU A 47 0.60 -11.25 13.73
C GLU A 47 0.54 -10.65 15.14
N ILE A 48 0.39 -9.32 15.24
CA ILE A 48 0.23 -8.57 16.50
C ILE A 48 -1.11 -7.82 16.43
N PRO A 49 -2.25 -8.49 16.73
CA PRO A 49 -3.59 -7.91 16.56
C PRO A 49 -3.83 -6.63 17.38
N GLU A 50 -3.24 -6.53 18.56
CA GLU A 50 -3.36 -5.36 19.45
C GLU A 50 -2.75 -4.07 18.87
N MET A 51 -1.92 -4.18 17.83
CA MET A 51 -1.33 -3.05 17.12
C MET A 51 -2.17 -2.61 15.91
N VAL A 52 -3.33 -3.22 15.67
CA VAL A 52 -4.13 -2.97 14.47
C VAL A 52 -5.59 -2.75 14.85
N TYR A 53 -6.07 -1.53 14.62
CA TYR A 53 -7.43 -1.11 14.89
C TYR A 53 -8.23 -1.09 13.59
N ILE A 54 -9.52 -1.44 13.67
CA ILE A 54 -10.45 -1.36 12.53
C ILE A 54 -11.39 -0.18 12.75
N GLY A 55 -11.48 0.70 11.76
CA GLY A 55 -12.35 1.88 11.86
C GLY A 55 -12.26 2.80 10.67
N ARG A 56 -12.97 3.93 10.75
CA ARG A 56 -12.85 5.00 9.76
C ARG A 56 -11.52 5.72 9.94
N PRO A 57 -10.86 6.19 8.87
CA PRO A 57 -9.61 6.95 8.98
C PRO A 57 -9.75 8.15 9.93
N SER A 58 -8.90 8.20 10.96
CA SER A 58 -8.78 9.31 11.90
C SER A 58 -7.29 9.59 12.19
N GLU A 59 -6.97 10.77 12.70
CA GLU A 59 -5.59 11.12 13.06
C GLU A 59 -5.08 10.31 14.27
N GLY A 60 -3.76 10.27 14.45
CA GLY A 60 -3.10 9.71 15.64
C GLY A 60 -2.48 8.32 15.49
N PHE A 61 -2.48 7.73 14.28
CA PHE A 61 -1.87 6.43 14.02
C PHE A 61 -0.58 6.58 13.20
N GLY A 62 0.40 5.70 13.45
CA GLY A 62 1.64 5.67 12.68
C GLY A 62 1.50 4.95 11.33
N GLY A 63 0.42 4.17 11.16
CA GLY A 63 0.12 3.43 9.95
C GLY A 63 -1.35 3.45 9.60
N TYR A 64 -1.64 3.45 8.30
CA TYR A 64 -2.99 3.44 7.76
C TYR A 64 -3.12 2.40 6.65
N LEU A 65 -4.21 1.65 6.64
CA LEU A 65 -4.55 0.71 5.57
C LEU A 65 -5.93 1.06 4.98
N LEU A 66 -5.92 1.61 3.77
CA LEU A 66 -7.12 1.94 3.01
C LEU A 66 -7.36 0.90 1.92
N VAL A 67 -8.61 0.52 1.70
CA VAL A 67 -8.98 -0.58 0.80
C VAL A 67 -9.81 -0.09 -0.38
N ASP A 68 -9.45 -0.57 -1.58
CA ASP A 68 -10.15 -0.32 -2.84
C ASP A 68 -10.39 1.19 -3.12
N VAL A 69 -9.41 2.04 -2.80
CA VAL A 69 -9.49 3.50 -2.94
C VAL A 69 -9.81 3.92 -4.37
N LEU A 70 -9.27 3.22 -5.37
CA LEU A 70 -9.51 3.56 -6.77
C LEU A 70 -10.95 3.28 -7.23
N LYS A 71 -11.71 2.43 -6.53
CA LYS A 71 -13.14 2.17 -6.80
C LYS A 71 -14.07 3.19 -6.18
N LYS A 72 -13.58 3.99 -5.22
CA LYS A 72 -14.37 5.01 -4.54
C LYS A 72 -14.78 6.14 -5.50
N GLY A 73 -15.85 6.84 -5.15
CA GLY A 73 -16.38 7.96 -5.95
C GLY A 73 -15.36 9.08 -6.14
N LYS A 74 -15.53 9.93 -7.17
CA LYS A 74 -14.58 11.04 -7.47
C LYS A 74 -14.36 11.98 -6.27
N MET A 75 -15.44 12.33 -5.57
CA MET A 75 -15.37 13.22 -4.40
C MET A 75 -14.65 12.56 -3.22
N GLU A 76 -14.94 11.29 -2.95
CA GLU A 76 -14.29 10.52 -1.88
C GLU A 76 -12.79 10.35 -2.16
N ARG A 77 -12.40 10.01 -3.40
CA ARG A 77 -10.99 9.94 -3.80
C ARG A 77 -10.26 11.27 -3.63
N LYS A 78 -10.91 12.39 -3.96
CA LYS A 78 -10.33 13.73 -3.75
C LYS A 78 -10.04 13.97 -2.27
N GLY A 79 -11.01 13.71 -1.39
CA GLY A 79 -10.82 13.83 0.06
C GLY A 79 -9.72 12.92 0.60
N ILE A 80 -9.63 11.68 0.10
CA ILE A 80 -8.54 10.76 0.44
C ILE A 80 -7.19 11.31 0.00
N TYR A 81 -7.08 11.86 -1.21
CA TYR A 81 -5.80 12.41 -1.70
C TYR A 81 -5.37 13.65 -0.90
N GLU A 82 -6.32 14.51 -0.54
CA GLU A 82 -6.06 15.65 0.35
C GLU A 82 -5.59 15.18 1.73
N TRP A 83 -6.24 14.17 2.30
CA TRP A 83 -5.83 13.56 3.56
C TRP A 83 -4.45 12.89 3.48
N ILE A 84 -4.17 12.11 2.43
CA ILE A 84 -2.85 11.50 2.19
C ILE A 84 -1.77 12.58 2.18
N ASN A 85 -2.03 13.71 1.51
CA ASN A 85 -1.07 14.80 1.43
C ASN A 85 -0.77 15.42 2.82
N ALA A 86 -1.73 15.40 3.74
CA ALA A 86 -1.54 15.89 5.11
C ALA A 86 -0.75 14.91 6.00
N VAL A 87 -0.89 13.59 5.78
CA VAL A 87 -0.33 12.57 6.69
C VAL A 87 0.91 11.85 6.17
N ARG A 88 1.20 11.90 4.85
CA ARG A 88 2.27 11.09 4.23
C ARG A 88 3.67 11.34 4.80
N ASP A 89 3.91 12.51 5.38
CA ASP A 89 5.19 12.86 5.99
C ASP A 89 5.31 12.44 7.46
N MET A 90 4.24 11.89 8.04
CA MET A 90 4.17 11.50 9.45
C MET A 90 3.85 10.01 9.64
N ALA A 91 3.17 9.39 8.67
CA ALA A 91 2.68 8.04 8.79
C ALA A 91 2.91 7.22 7.51
N ILE A 92 2.84 5.90 7.67
CA ILE A 92 2.81 4.96 6.55
C ILE A 92 1.37 4.84 6.06
N VAL A 93 1.13 5.09 4.78
CA VAL A 93 -0.17 4.90 4.16
C VAL A 93 -0.10 3.76 3.16
N VAL A 94 -0.86 2.71 3.41
CA VAL A 94 -1.00 1.55 2.52
C VAL A 94 -2.33 1.64 1.79
N LEU A 95 -2.26 1.76 0.47
CA LEU A 95 -3.42 1.70 -0.42
C LEU A 95 -3.52 0.29 -0.98
N TYR A 96 -4.44 -0.51 -0.45
CA TYR A 96 -4.63 -1.90 -0.83
C TYR A 96 -5.76 -2.05 -1.85
N GLU A 97 -5.41 -2.44 -3.07
CA GLU A 97 -6.35 -2.66 -4.16
C GLU A 97 -6.48 -4.16 -4.44
N ARG A 98 -7.69 -4.69 -4.30
CA ARG A 98 -7.99 -6.09 -4.64
C ARG A 98 -7.84 -6.32 -6.14
N ALA A 99 -8.26 -5.35 -6.95
CA ALA A 99 -8.08 -5.41 -8.40
C ALA A 99 -6.67 -4.95 -8.81
N TYR A 100 -6.25 -5.35 -10.01
CA TYR A 100 -4.98 -4.96 -10.62
C TYR A 100 -5.12 -3.63 -11.39
N TYR A 101 -4.40 -2.59 -10.99
CA TYR A 101 -4.59 -1.21 -11.46
C TYR A 101 -3.32 -0.51 -11.98
N LEU A 102 -2.30 -1.24 -12.44
CA LEU A 102 -1.05 -0.63 -12.91
C LEU A 102 -1.27 0.56 -13.88
N ASP A 103 -2.03 0.37 -14.95
CA ASP A 103 -2.25 1.41 -15.97
C ASP A 103 -3.15 2.56 -15.44
N SER A 104 -4.03 2.27 -14.50
CA SER A 104 -4.91 3.25 -13.88
C SER A 104 -4.12 4.15 -12.93
N VAL A 105 -3.20 3.60 -12.15
CA VAL A 105 -2.32 4.34 -11.24
C VAL A 105 -1.48 5.37 -12.00
N LEU A 106 -0.95 4.98 -13.15
CA LEU A 106 -0.13 5.85 -13.98
C LEU A 106 -0.94 6.98 -14.64
N ARG A 107 -2.26 6.83 -14.80
CA ARG A 107 -3.14 7.80 -15.46
C ARG A 107 -3.89 8.73 -14.50
N HIS A 108 -4.25 8.28 -13.30
CA HIS A 108 -5.20 9.00 -12.43
C HIS A 108 -4.56 9.99 -11.43
N GLY A 109 -3.31 10.38 -11.64
CA GLY A 109 -2.62 11.38 -10.80
C GLY A 109 -2.24 10.90 -9.40
N ILE A 110 -2.74 9.73 -8.98
CA ILE A 110 -2.41 9.14 -7.68
C ILE A 110 -0.91 8.85 -7.54
N SER A 111 -0.22 8.61 -8.67
CA SER A 111 1.24 8.45 -8.72
C SER A 111 2.00 9.60 -8.06
N LYS A 112 1.45 10.82 -8.04
CA LYS A 112 2.06 12.00 -7.38
C LYS A 112 2.17 11.84 -5.86
N PHE A 113 1.32 11.00 -5.27
CA PHE A 113 1.31 10.75 -3.84
C PHE A 113 2.11 9.49 -3.47
N LEU A 114 2.37 8.59 -4.42
CA LEU A 114 3.05 7.33 -4.14
C LEU A 114 4.56 7.52 -4.00
N ASP A 115 5.14 6.78 -3.07
CA ASP A 115 6.58 6.52 -3.00
C ASP A 115 6.89 5.16 -3.65
N TYR A 116 5.99 4.17 -3.47
CA TYR A 116 6.10 2.86 -4.10
C TYR A 116 4.76 2.30 -4.61
N LEU A 117 4.82 1.50 -5.67
CA LEU A 117 3.73 0.64 -6.14
C LEU A 117 4.21 -0.80 -6.23
N LEU A 118 3.49 -1.71 -5.58
CA LEU A 118 3.67 -3.15 -5.64
C LEU A 118 2.54 -3.74 -6.50
N ALA A 119 2.85 -4.03 -7.76
CA ALA A 119 1.94 -4.67 -8.69
C ALA A 119 2.14 -6.18 -8.66
N TYR A 120 1.18 -6.89 -8.08
CA TYR A 120 1.20 -8.34 -7.93
C TYR A 120 0.29 -9.00 -8.96
N LYS A 121 0.79 -10.06 -9.59
CA LYS A 121 0.05 -10.87 -10.55
C LYS A 121 0.30 -12.36 -10.28
N ARG A 122 -0.78 -13.12 -10.17
CA ARG A 122 -0.73 -14.59 -10.22
C ARG A 122 -0.75 -15.00 -11.69
N GLU A 123 0.31 -15.65 -12.15
CA GLU A 123 0.34 -16.28 -13.46
C GLU A 123 -0.18 -17.73 -13.34
N THR A 124 -0.85 -18.22 -14.37
CA THR A 124 -1.51 -19.54 -14.45
C THR A 124 -0.57 -20.73 -14.27
N VAL A 125 0.75 -20.54 -14.38
CA VAL A 125 1.76 -21.62 -14.38
C VAL A 125 2.51 -21.71 -13.03
N GLY A 126 1.85 -21.38 -11.92
CA GLY A 126 2.44 -21.52 -10.58
C GLY A 126 3.53 -20.50 -10.24
N PHE A 127 3.63 -19.41 -11.01
CA PHE A 127 4.54 -18.29 -10.73
C PHE A 127 3.78 -17.10 -10.17
N GLU A 128 4.30 -16.54 -9.09
CA GLU A 128 3.85 -15.25 -8.57
C GLU A 128 4.83 -14.17 -9.04
N LEU A 129 4.33 -13.18 -9.77
CA LEU A 129 5.11 -12.03 -10.21
C LEU A 129 4.78 -10.82 -9.35
N LEU A 130 5.80 -10.24 -8.75
CA LEU A 130 5.72 -8.96 -8.06
C LEU A 130 6.60 -7.95 -8.80
N THR A 131 5.99 -6.91 -9.35
CA THR A 131 6.74 -5.76 -9.88
C THR A 131 6.63 -4.61 -8.90
N VAL A 132 7.77 -4.11 -8.44
CA VAL A 132 7.86 -2.96 -7.55
C VAL A 132 8.36 -1.77 -8.35
N TYR A 133 7.66 -0.66 -8.23
CA TYR A 133 8.01 0.62 -8.84
C TYR A 133 8.29 1.62 -7.73
N LYS A 134 9.36 2.41 -7.89
CA LYS A 134 9.66 3.57 -7.05
C LYS A 134 9.23 4.84 -7.78
N PHE A 135 8.58 5.75 -7.08
CA PHE A 135 8.12 7.02 -7.60
C PHE A 135 8.89 8.19 -6.99
N GLU A 136 9.19 9.20 -7.79
CA GLU A 136 9.61 10.52 -7.34
C GLU A 136 8.87 11.57 -8.18
N ASN A 137 8.21 12.53 -7.53
CA ASN A 137 7.42 13.58 -8.18
C ASN A 137 6.41 13.04 -9.22
N GLY A 138 5.77 11.90 -8.92
CA GLY A 138 4.78 11.27 -9.78
C GLY A 138 5.34 10.48 -10.98
N LYS A 139 6.67 10.38 -11.11
CA LYS A 139 7.35 9.63 -12.18
C LYS A 139 8.00 8.38 -11.62
N ILE A 140 8.02 7.31 -12.40
CA ILE A 140 8.77 6.11 -12.06
C ILE A 140 10.26 6.42 -12.23
N VAL A 141 11.03 6.27 -11.16
CA VAL A 141 12.50 6.44 -11.18
C VAL A 141 13.26 5.13 -11.11
N ASP A 142 12.64 4.07 -10.59
CA ASP A 142 13.23 2.75 -10.52
C ASP A 142 12.14 1.67 -10.58
N ARG A 143 12.50 0.48 -11.06
CA ARG A 143 11.62 -0.67 -11.21
C ARG A 143 12.38 -1.96 -10.97
N LYS A 144 11.83 -2.83 -10.12
CA LYS A 144 12.36 -4.18 -9.91
C LYS A 144 11.28 -5.25 -9.97
N ARG A 145 11.58 -6.35 -10.66
CA ARG A 145 10.70 -7.53 -10.77
C ARG A 145 11.23 -8.64 -9.88
N TYR A 146 10.32 -9.31 -9.18
CA TYR A 146 10.58 -10.48 -8.35
C TYR A 146 9.64 -11.58 -8.81
N VAL A 147 10.20 -12.75 -9.06
CA VAL A 147 9.45 -13.95 -9.45
C VAL A 147 9.63 -14.98 -8.36
N ARG A 148 8.52 -15.54 -7.89
CA ARG A 148 8.54 -16.70 -7.02
C ARG A 148 8.03 -17.91 -7.82
N LYS A 149 8.87 -18.94 -7.87
CA LYS A 149 8.46 -20.29 -8.29
C LYS A 149 7.85 -20.99 -7.07
N ARG A 150 6.65 -21.54 -7.20
CA ARG A 150 6.12 -22.47 -6.20
C ARG A 150 6.82 -23.82 -6.29
#